data_AF-A0A511DQL3-F1
#
_entry.id   AF-A0A511DQL3-F1
#
_cell.length_a   1.000
_cell.length_b   1.000
_cell.length_c   1.000
_cell.angle_alpha   90.00
_cell.angle_beta   90.00
_cell.angle_gamma   90.00
#
_symmetry.space_group_name_H-M   'P 1'
#
loop_
_entity.id
_entity.type
_entity.pdbx_description
1 polymer ?
#
loop_
_entity_poly.entity_id
_entity_poly.type
_entity_poly.pdbx_seq_one_letter_code
_entity_poly.pdbx_strand_id
1 'polypeptide(L)'
;MREYRAKQVTLQYLRPVIGFLRDRLQVPYPLATLKPYTSGRELALEAQEFVGLDPVLNIVILGRDGSLMPSDSTVAFLDKVEFNDANDIAERLFPLGRSKPIVLDPTRSFGEPTIPGVGVRTEIVAELVGAGEEPARLAEIYSISVTDVEQVVDFERHHGELSRAA
;
A
#
# COMPACT_ATOMS: atom_id res chain seq x y z
N MET A 1 1.35 -2.11 7.03
CA MET A 1 0.93 -2.64 8.36
C MET A 1 -0.20 -3.68 8.29
N ARG A 2 -1.22 -3.53 7.42
CA ARG A 2 -2.31 -4.53 7.27
C ARG A 2 -1.85 -5.85 6.65
N GLU A 3 -0.92 -5.82 5.68
CA GLU A 3 -0.34 -7.03 5.08
C GLU A 3 0.37 -7.93 6.12
N TYR A 4 0.94 -7.33 7.17
CA TYR A 4 1.53 -8.06 8.29
C TYR A 4 0.48 -8.59 9.28
N ARG A 5 -0.57 -7.80 9.58
CA ARG A 5 -1.69 -8.25 10.45
C ARG A 5 -2.47 -9.41 9.84
N ALA A 6 -2.66 -9.43 8.52
CA ALA A 6 -3.33 -10.51 7.80
C ALA A 6 -2.60 -11.86 7.92
N LYS A 7 -1.29 -11.83 8.21
CA LYS A 7 -0.44 -13.01 8.43
C LYS A 7 -0.27 -13.40 9.90
N GLN A 8 -1.12 -12.88 10.81
CA GLN A 8 -1.00 -13.10 12.27
C GLN A 8 0.37 -12.72 12.87
N VAL A 9 1.05 -11.75 12.25
CA VAL A 9 2.34 -11.28 12.72
C VAL A 9 2.17 -10.47 13.98
N THR A 10 2.80 -10.90 15.06
CA THR A 10 2.85 -10.12 16.30
C THR A 10 3.58 -8.81 16.01
N LEU A 11 2.85 -7.69 15.98
CA LEU A 11 3.38 -6.33 15.75
C LEU A 11 4.52 -5.93 16.70
N GLN A 12 4.72 -6.70 17.78
CA GLN A 12 5.79 -6.56 18.74
C GLN A 12 7.18 -6.66 18.10
N TYR A 13 7.36 -7.49 17.06
CA TYR A 13 8.65 -7.67 16.38
C TYR A 13 8.95 -6.58 15.33
N LEU A 14 7.92 -5.90 14.82
CA LEU A 14 8.11 -4.86 13.79
C LEU A 14 8.60 -3.53 14.38
N ARG A 15 8.19 -3.18 15.60
CA ARG A 15 8.57 -1.89 16.20
C ARG A 15 10.09 -1.74 16.39
N PRO A 16 10.83 -2.75 16.92
CA PRO A 16 12.28 -2.68 17.03
C PRO A 16 12.98 -2.54 15.68
N VAL A 17 12.54 -3.29 14.65
CA VAL A 17 13.08 -3.20 13.28
C VAL A 17 12.91 -1.78 12.72
N ILE A 18 11.71 -1.21 12.88
CA ILE A 18 11.43 0.16 12.41
C ILE A 18 12.28 1.18 13.17
N GLY A 19 12.46 1.01 14.49
CA GLY A 19 13.32 1.88 15.30
C GLY A 19 14.77 1.84 14.83
N PHE A 20 15.31 0.63 14.66
CA PHE A 20 16.65 0.42 14.14
C PHE A 20 16.87 1.08 12.78
N LEU A 21 15.94 0.88 11.83
CA LEU A 21 16.01 1.48 10.50
C LEU A 21 15.91 3.00 10.56
N ARG A 22 15.04 3.55 11.41
CA ARG A 22 14.90 5.01 11.61
C ARG A 22 16.23 5.61 12.07
N ASP A 23 16.85 4.99 13.06
CA ASP A 23 18.09 5.48 13.66
C ASP A 23 19.28 5.36 12.70
N ARG A 24 19.37 4.27 11.93
CA ARG A 24 20.50 4.07 10.99
C ARG A 24 20.32 4.81 9.67
N LEU A 25 19.11 4.90 9.13
CA LEU A 25 18.84 5.59 7.87
C LEU A 25 18.58 7.10 8.03
N GLN A 26 18.43 7.57 9.28
CA GLN A 26 18.15 8.98 9.60
C GLN A 26 16.90 9.52 8.89
N VAL A 27 15.85 8.70 8.80
CA VAL A 27 14.55 9.06 8.20
C VAL A 27 13.42 8.76 9.18
N PRO A 28 12.41 9.63 9.31
CA PRO A 28 11.36 9.48 10.32
C PRO A 28 10.48 8.24 10.09
N TYR A 29 10.22 7.90 8.83
CA TYR A 29 9.32 6.82 8.41
C TYR A 29 10.02 5.88 7.42
N PRO A 30 10.95 5.02 7.85
CA PRO A 30 11.80 4.23 6.96
C PRO A 30 11.01 3.33 6.00
N LEU A 31 9.92 2.71 6.46
CA LEU A 31 9.06 1.85 5.62
C LEU A 31 8.19 2.62 4.62
N ALA A 32 8.11 3.95 4.73
CA ALA A 32 7.46 4.83 3.75
C ALA A 32 8.47 5.41 2.75
N THR A 33 9.73 4.98 2.81
CA THR A 33 10.78 5.40 1.87
C THR A 33 11.25 4.20 1.05
N LEU A 34 11.78 4.45 -0.14
CA LEU A 34 12.31 3.38 -1.00
C LEU A 34 13.65 2.81 -0.47
N LYS A 35 14.38 3.56 0.35
CA LYS A 35 15.75 3.27 0.80
C LYS A 35 15.96 1.86 1.36
N PRO A 36 15.15 1.32 2.30
CA PRO A 36 15.37 -0.02 2.85
C PRO A 36 15.32 -1.14 1.81
N TYR A 37 14.67 -0.88 0.67
CA TYR A 37 14.42 -1.86 -0.38
C TYR A 37 15.40 -1.75 -1.55
N THR A 38 16.22 -0.69 -1.59
CA THR A 38 17.16 -0.42 -2.68
C THR A 38 18.59 -0.28 -2.16
N SER A 39 19.03 0.92 -1.79
CA SER A 39 20.39 1.21 -1.35
C SER A 39 20.67 0.83 0.10
N GLY A 40 19.62 0.66 0.92
CA GLY A 40 19.70 0.34 2.34
C GLY A 40 19.50 -1.15 2.66
N ARG A 41 19.67 -2.06 1.70
CA ARG A 41 19.38 -3.49 1.90
C ARG A 41 20.26 -4.16 2.95
N GLU A 42 21.52 -3.74 3.08
CA GLU A 42 22.41 -4.26 4.13
C GLU A 42 21.90 -3.89 5.53
N LEU A 43 21.45 -2.64 5.71
CA LEU A 43 20.83 -2.21 6.97
C LEU A 43 19.50 -2.91 7.23
N ALA A 44 18.73 -3.19 6.18
CA ALA A 44 17.51 -3.99 6.28
C ALA A 44 17.81 -5.43 6.75
N LEU A 45 18.87 -6.05 6.23
CA LEU A 45 19.34 -7.36 6.67
C LEU A 45 19.79 -7.32 8.14
N GLU A 46 20.63 -6.35 8.52
CA GLU A 46 21.08 -6.17 9.91
C GLU A 46 19.89 -6.03 10.86
N ALA A 47 18.87 -5.25 10.47
CA ALA A 47 17.68 -5.02 11.28
C ALA A 47 16.83 -6.27 11.46
N GLN A 48 16.58 -7.04 10.40
CA GLN A 48 15.77 -8.26 10.48
C GLN A 48 16.50 -9.39 11.24
N GLU A 49 17.82 -9.49 11.13
CA GLU A 49 18.63 -10.46 11.87
C GLU A 49 18.74 -10.08 13.36
N PHE A 50 18.99 -8.80 13.67
CA PHE A 50 19.13 -8.32 15.04
C PHE A 50 17.88 -8.58 15.89
N VAL A 51 16.69 -8.45 15.29
CA VAL A 51 15.41 -8.66 15.97
C VAL A 51 14.96 -10.12 15.92
N GLY A 52 15.65 -10.98 15.16
CA GLY A 52 15.23 -12.36 14.92
C GLY A 52 13.88 -12.42 14.20
N LEU A 53 13.70 -11.57 13.19
CA LEU A 53 12.45 -11.49 12.45
C LEU A 53 12.17 -12.83 11.74
N ASP A 54 10.92 -13.28 11.76
CA ASP A 54 10.51 -14.49 11.06
C ASP A 54 10.85 -14.36 9.56
N PRO A 55 11.50 -15.36 8.93
CA PRO A 55 11.85 -15.32 7.52
C PRO A 55 10.70 -14.97 6.57
N VAL A 56 9.45 -15.28 6.92
CA VAL A 56 8.26 -14.93 6.12
C VAL A 56 7.99 -13.41 6.08
N LEU A 57 8.65 -12.64 6.95
CA LEU A 57 8.51 -11.20 7.13
C LEU A 57 9.75 -10.43 6.71
N ASN A 58 10.80 -11.14 6.29
CA ASN A 58 12.01 -10.52 5.80
C ASN A 58 11.68 -9.62 4.60
N ILE A 59 12.16 -8.38 4.66
CA ILE A 59 12.01 -7.42 3.56
C ILE A 59 13.11 -7.60 2.52
N VAL A 60 14.24 -8.18 2.92
CA VAL A 60 15.36 -8.54 2.04
C VAL A 60 15.78 -9.99 2.26
N ILE A 61 16.26 -10.63 1.20
CA ILE A 61 16.74 -12.01 1.18
C ILE A 61 18.08 -12.09 0.45
N LEU A 62 18.86 -13.14 0.73
CA LEU A 62 20.06 -13.47 -0.02
C LEU A 62 19.71 -14.31 -1.25
N GLY A 63 20.09 -13.80 -2.42
CA GLY A 63 20.04 -14.53 -3.68
C GLY A 63 21.03 -15.69 -3.72
N ARG A 64 20.85 -16.58 -4.70
CA ARG A 64 21.75 -17.73 -4.89
C ARG A 64 23.19 -17.34 -5.23
N ASP A 65 23.36 -16.14 -5.78
CA ASP A 65 24.65 -15.52 -6.11
C ASP A 65 25.26 -14.73 -4.94
N GLY A 66 24.60 -14.74 -3.76
CA GLY A 66 25.01 -13.98 -2.59
C GLY A 66 24.59 -12.51 -2.60
N SER A 67 23.87 -12.05 -3.61
CA SER A 67 23.37 -10.67 -3.67
C SER A 67 22.17 -10.45 -2.75
N LEU A 68 22.02 -9.23 -2.20
CA LEU A 68 20.82 -8.86 -1.44
C LEU A 68 19.71 -8.38 -2.36
N MET A 69 18.56 -9.03 -2.26
CA MET A 69 17.39 -8.78 -3.08
C MET A 69 16.16 -8.50 -2.20
N PRO A 70 15.19 -7.70 -2.66
CA PRO A 70 13.89 -7.61 -2.01
C PRO A 70 13.21 -8.99 -1.97
N SER A 71 12.50 -9.31 -0.89
CA SER A 71 11.67 -10.53 -0.84
C SER A 71 10.48 -10.43 -1.79
N ASP A 72 9.87 -11.57 -2.17
CA ASP A 72 8.68 -11.59 -3.04
C ASP A 72 7.54 -10.73 -2.49
N SER A 73 7.35 -10.75 -1.16
CA SER A 73 6.36 -9.90 -0.50
C SER A 73 6.68 -8.41 -0.60
N THR A 74 7.97 -8.05 -0.57
CA THR A 74 8.42 -6.69 -0.76
C THR A 74 8.24 -6.25 -2.21
N VAL A 75 8.57 -7.10 -3.17
CA VAL A 75 8.33 -6.82 -4.60
C VAL A 75 6.84 -6.57 -4.86
N ALA A 76 5.97 -7.45 -4.34
CA ALA A 76 4.52 -7.29 -4.47
C ALA A 76 3.98 -6.03 -3.78
N PHE A 77 4.59 -5.60 -2.68
CA PHE A 77 4.26 -4.33 -2.02
C PHE A 77 4.72 -3.13 -2.86
N LEU A 78 5.96 -3.14 -3.34
CA LEU A 78 6.53 -2.03 -4.11
C LEU A 78 5.77 -1.78 -5.42
N ASP A 79 5.23 -2.83 -6.06
CA ASP A 79 4.39 -2.70 -7.27
C ASP A 79 3.09 -1.89 -7.00
N LYS A 80 2.58 -1.95 -5.77
CA LYS A 80 1.37 -1.23 -5.33
C LYS A 80 1.65 0.19 -4.88
N VAL A 81 2.89 0.56 -4.60
CA VAL A 81 3.24 1.88 -4.07
C VAL A 81 3.79 2.74 -5.19
N GLU A 82 3.43 4.01 -5.16
CA GLU A 82 4.09 5.03 -5.93
C GLU A 82 4.94 5.90 -5.02
N PHE A 83 6.19 6.08 -5.42
CA PHE A 83 7.16 6.90 -4.70
C PHE A 83 7.41 8.19 -5.50
N ASN A 84 7.64 9.27 -4.78
CA ASN A 84 8.07 10.54 -5.36
C ASN A 84 9.50 10.42 -5.88
N ASP A 85 9.71 10.70 -7.18
CA ASP A 85 11.02 10.57 -7.83
C ASP A 85 12.10 11.51 -7.26
N ALA A 86 11.72 12.61 -6.59
CA ALA A 86 12.68 13.59 -6.05
C ALA A 86 13.18 13.24 -4.64
N ASN A 87 12.41 12.47 -3.86
CA ASN A 87 12.75 12.20 -2.46
C ASN A 87 12.53 10.75 -1.99
N ASP A 88 12.10 9.86 -2.87
CA ASP A 88 11.86 8.44 -2.61
C ASP A 88 10.81 8.15 -1.51
N ILE A 89 9.92 9.10 -1.21
CA ILE A 89 8.84 8.95 -0.22
C ILE A 89 7.58 8.44 -0.93
N ALA A 90 6.88 7.49 -0.31
CA ALA A 90 5.60 6.99 -0.80
C ALA A 90 4.55 8.12 -0.87
N GLU A 91 4.00 8.34 -2.06
CA GLU A 91 2.94 9.33 -2.32
C GLU A 91 1.57 8.68 -2.46
N ARG A 92 1.48 7.57 -3.18
CA ARG A 92 0.20 6.92 -3.50
C ARG A 92 0.28 5.41 -3.28
N LEU A 93 -0.83 4.82 -2.88
CA LEU A 93 -0.97 3.38 -2.70
C LEU A 93 -2.15 2.85 -3.50
N PHE A 94 -1.92 1.82 -4.30
CA PHE A 94 -2.92 1.09 -5.06
C PHE A 94 -3.21 -0.24 -4.34
N PRO A 95 -4.23 -0.30 -3.46
CA PRO A 95 -4.39 -1.38 -2.48
C PRO A 95 -4.62 -2.76 -3.13
N LEU A 96 -5.23 -2.77 -4.32
CA LEU A 96 -5.49 -3.97 -5.12
C LEU A 96 -4.56 -4.09 -6.34
N GLY A 97 -3.48 -3.31 -6.39
CA GLY A 97 -2.61 -3.17 -7.54
C GLY A 97 -3.09 -2.12 -8.54
N ARG A 98 -2.18 -1.66 -9.41
CA ARG A 98 -2.40 -0.55 -10.35
C ARG A 98 -3.41 -0.83 -11.46
N SER A 99 -3.77 -2.10 -11.66
CA SER A 99 -4.79 -2.52 -12.63
C SER A 99 -6.23 -2.27 -12.16
N LYS A 100 -6.41 -1.93 -10.87
CA LYS A 100 -7.71 -1.56 -10.29
C LYS A 100 -7.77 -0.04 -10.11
N PRO A 101 -8.93 0.61 -10.35
CA PRO A 101 -9.09 2.05 -10.34
C PRO A 101 -9.30 2.56 -8.91
N ILE A 102 -8.42 2.17 -7.98
CA ILE A 102 -8.51 2.52 -6.57
C ILE A 102 -7.13 2.99 -6.11
N VAL A 103 -7.07 4.20 -5.58
CA VAL A 103 -5.84 4.80 -5.06
C VAL A 103 -6.11 5.48 -3.72
N LEU A 104 -5.17 5.31 -2.80
CA LEU A 104 -5.09 6.08 -1.56
C LEU A 104 -4.00 7.13 -1.75
N ASP A 105 -4.37 8.39 -1.61
CA ASP A 105 -3.49 9.55 -1.77
C ASP A 105 -3.70 10.47 -0.57
N PRO A 106 -2.74 10.61 0.36
CA PRO A 106 -2.90 11.44 1.56
C PRO A 106 -3.21 12.92 1.26
N THR A 107 -2.89 13.40 0.05
CA THR A 107 -3.14 14.78 -0.37
C THR A 107 -4.55 15.00 -0.91
N ARG A 108 -5.32 13.92 -1.12
CA ARG A 108 -6.68 13.93 -1.64
C ARG A 108 -7.62 13.21 -0.69
N SER A 109 -8.78 13.81 -0.41
CA SER A 109 -9.81 13.15 0.41
C SER A 109 -9.28 12.58 1.74
N PHE A 110 -8.27 13.21 2.33
CA PHE A 110 -7.60 12.76 3.57
C PHE A 110 -7.04 11.32 3.53
N GLY A 111 -6.67 10.82 2.35
CA GLY A 111 -6.16 9.46 2.18
C GLY A 111 -7.23 8.38 2.04
N GLU A 112 -8.51 8.77 1.99
CA GLU A 112 -9.60 7.85 1.68
C GLU A 112 -9.44 7.26 0.27
N PRO A 113 -9.96 6.04 0.02
CA PRO A 113 -9.88 5.44 -1.30
C PRO A 113 -10.64 6.27 -2.35
N THR A 114 -9.99 6.52 -3.48
CA THR A 114 -10.52 7.32 -4.59
C THR A 114 -10.26 6.66 -5.93
N ILE A 115 -11.00 7.10 -6.94
CA ILE A 115 -10.76 6.72 -8.34
C ILE A 115 -9.61 7.58 -8.89
N PRO A 116 -8.52 6.98 -9.42
CA PRO A 116 -7.39 7.73 -9.95
C PRO A 116 -7.82 8.59 -11.14
N GLY A 117 -7.20 9.77 -11.30
CA GLY A 117 -7.53 10.72 -12.36
C GLY A 117 -8.74 11.62 -12.06
N VAL A 118 -9.83 11.05 -11.50
CA VAL A 118 -11.07 11.81 -11.22
C VAL A 118 -11.15 12.26 -9.76
N GLY A 119 -10.60 11.49 -8.82
CA GLY A 119 -10.55 11.84 -7.39
C GLY A 119 -11.86 11.64 -6.63
N VAL A 120 -12.85 10.99 -7.24
CA VAL A 120 -14.13 10.66 -6.59
C VAL A 120 -13.90 9.56 -5.57
N ARG A 121 -14.46 9.73 -4.36
CA ARG A 121 -14.39 8.71 -3.31
C ARG A 121 -15.18 7.46 -3.72
N THR A 122 -14.58 6.30 -3.51
CA THR A 122 -15.17 5.00 -3.87
C THR A 122 -16.50 4.75 -3.13
N GLU A 123 -16.59 5.18 -1.87
CA GLU A 123 -17.80 5.11 -1.06
C GLU A 123 -19.00 5.83 -1.71
N ILE A 124 -18.78 7.00 -2.32
CA ILE A 124 -19.85 7.79 -2.94
C ILE A 124 -20.43 7.01 -4.12
N VAL A 125 -19.57 6.42 -4.94
CA VAL A 125 -20.01 5.61 -6.09
C VAL A 125 -20.80 4.39 -5.63
N ALA A 126 -20.32 3.70 -4.59
CA ALA A 126 -21.02 2.55 -4.03
C ALA A 126 -22.37 2.92 -3.40
N GLU A 127 -22.48 4.06 -2.72
CA GLU A 127 -23.73 4.59 -2.17
C GLU A 127 -24.75 4.93 -3.26
N LEU A 128 -24.32 5.59 -4.34
CA LEU A 128 -25.19 5.92 -5.47
C LEU A 128 -25.74 4.66 -6.15
N VAL A 129 -24.89 3.66 -6.41
CA VAL A 129 -25.35 2.36 -6.95
C VAL A 129 -26.29 1.67 -5.96
N GLY A 130 -25.99 1.72 -4.67
CA GLY A 130 -26.87 1.19 -3.61
C GLY A 130 -28.23 1.89 -3.53
N ALA A 131 -28.30 3.16 -3.92
CA ALA A 131 -29.54 3.94 -4.02
C ALA A 131 -30.30 3.73 -5.35
N GLY A 132 -29.77 2.89 -6.26
CA GLY A 132 -30.41 2.54 -7.51
C GLY A 132 -29.93 3.32 -8.74
N GLU A 133 -28.84 4.09 -8.65
CA GLU A 133 -28.23 4.68 -9.84
C GLU A 133 -27.57 3.60 -10.71
N GLU A 134 -27.79 3.71 -12.03
CA GLU A 134 -27.26 2.78 -13.01
C GLU A 134 -25.74 2.96 -13.19
N PRO A 135 -24.91 1.90 -13.15
CA PRO A 135 -23.45 2.01 -13.33
C PRO A 135 -23.03 2.72 -14.62
N ALA A 136 -23.78 2.52 -15.71
CA ALA A 136 -23.53 3.18 -17.00
C ALA A 136 -23.68 4.70 -16.93
N ARG A 137 -24.65 5.19 -16.13
CA ARG A 137 -24.87 6.62 -15.92
C ARG A 137 -23.77 7.23 -15.07
N LEU A 138 -23.32 6.55 -14.02
CA LEU A 138 -22.20 7.00 -13.20
C LEU A 138 -20.89 7.04 -13.99
N ALA A 139 -20.66 6.05 -14.85
CA ALA A 139 -19.52 6.01 -15.76
C ALA A 139 -19.47 7.25 -16.67
N GLU A 140 -20.62 7.65 -17.23
CA GLU A 140 -20.74 8.87 -18.03
C GLU A 140 -20.46 10.14 -17.19
N ILE A 141 -21.12 10.28 -16.03
CA ILE A 141 -21.00 11.46 -15.15
C ILE A 141 -19.55 11.69 -14.72
N TYR A 142 -18.86 10.62 -14.32
CA TYR A 142 -17.49 10.70 -13.84
C TYR A 142 -16.44 10.51 -14.93
N SER A 143 -16.86 10.30 -16.18
CA SER A 143 -15.97 10.05 -17.33
C SER A 143 -14.99 8.90 -17.08
N ILE A 144 -15.52 7.78 -16.58
CA ILE A 144 -14.79 6.52 -16.30
C ILE A 144 -15.47 5.36 -17.03
N SER A 145 -14.86 4.16 -17.00
CA SER A 145 -15.51 2.99 -17.59
C SER A 145 -16.55 2.38 -16.66
N VAL A 146 -17.54 1.67 -17.23
CA VAL A 146 -18.51 0.90 -16.44
C VAL A 146 -17.80 -0.16 -15.60
N THR A 147 -16.78 -0.80 -16.17
CA THR A 147 -15.91 -1.74 -15.45
C THR A 147 -15.26 -1.10 -14.22
N ASP A 148 -14.85 0.17 -14.30
CA ASP A 148 -14.27 0.86 -13.15
C ASP A 148 -15.29 1.08 -12.04
N VAL A 149 -16.52 1.47 -12.41
CA VAL A 149 -17.64 1.61 -11.46
C VAL A 149 -17.90 0.29 -10.76
N GLU A 150 -18.00 -0.82 -11.50
CA GLU A 150 -18.22 -2.16 -10.93
C GLU A 150 -17.08 -2.57 -9.98
N GLN A 151 -15.83 -2.35 -10.37
CA GLN A 151 -14.67 -2.67 -9.54
C GLN A 151 -14.61 -1.85 -8.24
N VAL A 152 -15.02 -0.58 -8.31
CA VAL A 152 -15.12 0.30 -7.14
C VAL A 152 -16.21 -0.16 -6.19
N VAL A 153 -17.39 -0.52 -6.72
CA VAL A 153 -18.50 -1.05 -5.91
C VAL A 153 -18.10 -2.37 -5.26
N ASP A 154 -17.44 -3.26 -5.99
CA ASP A 154 -16.94 -4.52 -5.44
C ASP A 154 -15.90 -4.29 -4.34
N PHE A 155 -15.01 -3.30 -4.51
CA PHE A 155 -14.06 -2.93 -3.46
C PHE A 155 -14.77 -2.52 -2.17
N GLU A 156 -15.74 -1.61 -2.25
CA GLU A 156 -16.52 -1.14 -1.09
C GLU A 156 -17.33 -2.24 -0.43
N ARG A 157 -17.89 -3.19 -1.19
CA ARG A 157 -18.59 -4.34 -0.60
C ARG A 157 -17.70 -5.22 0.26
N HIS A 158 -16.42 -5.37 -0.10
CA HIS A 158 -15.47 -6.22 0.62
C HIS A 158 -14.62 -5.46 1.65
N HIS A 159 -14.58 -4.13 1.56
CA HIS A 159 -13.65 -3.28 2.35
C HIS A 159 -14.31 -2.06 3.02
N GLY A 160 -15.58 -1.76 2.76
CA GLY A 160 -16.28 -0.54 3.17
C GLY A 160 -16.57 -0.40 4.67
N GLU A 161 -16.29 -1.42 5.49
CA GLU A 161 -16.25 -1.26 6.95
C GLU A 161 -15.06 -0.39 7.40
N LEU A 162 -14.08 -0.13 6.52
CA LEU A 162 -12.86 0.61 6.84
C LEU A 162 -13.02 2.13 6.79
N SER A 163 -13.92 2.68 5.95
CA SER A 163 -14.22 4.12 5.91
C SER A 163 -15.07 4.56 7.13
N ARG A 164 -15.90 3.66 7.67
CA ARG A 164 -16.82 3.96 8.78
C ARG A 164 -16.19 3.95 10.17
N ALA A 165 -14.93 3.54 10.31
CA ALA A 165 -14.29 3.26 11.60
C ALA A 165 -13.18 4.28 11.99
N ALA A 166 -13.07 5.41 11.29
CA ALA A 166 -12.14 6.49 11.62
C ALA A 166 -12.86 7.69 12.28
#